data_AF-A0A6M1PF61-F1
#
_entry.id   AF-A0A6M1PF61-F1
#
_cell.length_a   1.000
_cell.length_b   1.000
_cell.length_c   1.000
_cell.angle_alpha   90.00
_cell.angle_beta   90.00
_cell.angle_gamma   90.00
#
_symmetry.space_group_name_H-M   'P 1'
#
loop_
_entity.id
_entity.type
_entity.pdbx_description
1 polymer ?
#
loop_
_entity_poly.entity_id
_entity_poly.type
_entity_poly.pdbx_seq_one_letter_code
_entity_poly.pdbx_strand_id
1 'polypeptide(L)'
;MNEGRSAMKNMREVTLLSVLIIAFAAIAAGAGLLIGGGPGEHAFMSVRGESVTLYGQGLYKNESVSMAAQAKGQDMVTLALGIPLLCISLIMTRRGSRNGHLLLTGTLGYFLYTYASYAFLSMYNPLFLVYTILFSASLFAFIFTLNVLQKERDRLFKNTLPARRIGIFLLFIGCSIGMLWLGKILRPDPVSGAPLGLEHYSTLVIQAMDLGVVVPLSIAAGILVLRRRTIGFLLASVMIVKGISLLTAISAMLGMMLYEGVNVSLAELVLFPCFTMWALYNFVLLLKHTRQPA
;
A
#
# COMPACT_ATOMS: atom_id res chain seq x y z
N MET A 1 12.13 -36.89 7.13
CA MET A 1 11.64 -36.72 5.75
C MET A 1 10.11 -36.56 5.77
N ASN A 2 9.60 -35.37 6.16
CA ASN A 2 8.17 -35.01 6.06
C ASN A 2 7.88 -33.50 6.27
N GLU A 3 8.87 -32.67 6.60
CA GLU A 3 8.65 -31.22 6.87
C GLU A 3 8.32 -30.40 5.61
N GLY A 4 8.67 -30.85 4.41
CA GLY A 4 8.40 -30.14 3.15
C GLY A 4 6.94 -30.10 2.70
N ARG A 5 6.05 -30.91 3.31
CA ARG A 5 4.63 -31.00 2.92
C ARG A 5 3.73 -29.92 3.56
N SER A 6 4.19 -29.24 4.61
CA SER A 6 3.40 -28.24 5.34
C SER A 6 3.31 -26.88 4.62
N ALA A 7 4.37 -26.47 3.92
CA ALA A 7 4.42 -25.19 3.20
C ALA A 7 3.57 -25.19 1.90
N MET A 8 3.21 -26.36 1.36
CA MET A 8 2.55 -26.47 0.05
C MET A 8 1.01 -26.45 0.08
N LYS A 9 0.38 -26.53 1.26
CA LYS A 9 -1.07 -26.82 1.33
C LYS A 9 -1.96 -25.75 0.67
N ASN A 10 -1.48 -24.50 0.56
CA ASN A 10 -2.24 -23.38 -0.01
C ASN A 10 -1.55 -22.74 -1.24
N MET A 11 -0.47 -23.33 -1.77
CA MET A 11 0.35 -22.65 -2.78
C MET A 11 -0.37 -22.54 -4.13
N ARG A 12 -1.25 -23.49 -4.44
CA ARG A 12 -2.06 -23.46 -5.65
C ARG A 12 -3.07 -22.31 -5.60
N GLU A 13 -3.70 -22.12 -4.45
CA GLU A 13 -4.67 -21.08 -4.15
C GLU A 13 -4.01 -19.71 -4.20
N VAL A 14 -2.85 -19.54 -3.53
CA VAL A 14 -2.07 -18.30 -3.58
C VAL A 14 -1.66 -17.95 -5.02
N THR A 15 -1.24 -18.95 -5.80
CA THR A 15 -0.87 -18.74 -7.21
C THR A 15 -2.08 -18.29 -8.03
N LEU A 16 -3.23 -18.96 -7.88
CA LEU A 16 -4.46 -18.61 -8.59
C LEU A 16 -4.90 -17.19 -8.25
N LEU A 17 -4.95 -16.85 -6.95
CA LEU A 17 -5.32 -15.52 -6.49
C LEU A 17 -4.34 -14.45 -7.00
N SER A 18 -3.03 -14.74 -6.98
CA SER A 18 -2.02 -13.80 -7.49
C SER A 18 -2.14 -13.57 -9.00
N VAL A 19 -2.45 -14.60 -9.80
CA VAL A 19 -2.72 -14.46 -11.24
C VAL A 19 -3.97 -13.64 -11.49
N LEU A 20 -5.04 -13.86 -10.72
CA LEU A 20 -6.24 -13.02 -10.78
C LEU A 20 -5.93 -11.57 -10.43
N ILE A 21 -5.15 -11.32 -9.38
CA ILE A 21 -4.73 -9.97 -8.99
C ILE A 21 -3.96 -9.31 -10.13
N ILE A 22 -2.97 -9.99 -10.73
CA ILE A 22 -2.20 -9.46 -11.86
C ILE A 22 -3.11 -9.06 -13.02
N ALA A 23 -4.02 -9.94 -13.43
CA ALA A 23 -4.90 -9.69 -14.58
C ALA A 23 -5.87 -8.53 -14.32
N PHE A 24 -6.59 -8.57 -13.20
CA PHE A 24 -7.58 -7.53 -12.88
C PHE A 24 -6.93 -6.20 -12.51
N ALA A 25 -5.74 -6.19 -11.90
CA ALA A 25 -5.02 -4.96 -11.61
C ALA A 25 -4.51 -4.30 -12.89
N ALA A 26 -4.05 -5.08 -13.87
CA ALA A 26 -3.68 -4.55 -15.18
C ALA A 26 -4.88 -3.90 -15.89
N ILE A 27 -6.06 -4.52 -15.80
CA ILE A 27 -7.31 -3.95 -16.34
C ILE A 27 -7.67 -2.67 -15.60
N ALA A 28 -7.70 -2.69 -14.26
CA ALA A 28 -8.07 -1.54 -13.44
C ALA A 28 -7.14 -0.34 -13.66
N ALA A 29 -5.83 -0.55 -13.49
CA ALA A 29 -4.85 0.52 -13.62
C ALA A 29 -4.68 0.98 -15.08
N GLY A 30 -4.75 0.05 -16.03
CA GLY A 30 -4.75 0.39 -17.45
C GLY A 30 -5.95 1.24 -17.84
N ALA A 31 -7.15 0.89 -17.35
CA ALA A 31 -8.35 1.66 -17.58
C ALA A 31 -8.28 3.06 -16.94
N GLY A 32 -7.75 3.19 -15.71
CA GLY A 32 -7.58 4.48 -15.03
C GLY A 32 -6.65 5.45 -15.77
N LEU A 33 -5.65 4.92 -16.49
CA LEU A 33 -4.72 5.72 -17.28
C LEU A 33 -5.20 6.00 -18.71
N LEU A 34 -5.86 5.03 -19.36
CA LEU A 34 -6.12 5.05 -20.80
C LEU A 34 -7.55 5.46 -21.18
N ILE A 35 -8.54 5.25 -20.31
CA ILE A 35 -9.91 5.67 -20.60
C ILE A 35 -9.96 7.20 -20.52
N GLY A 36 -10.18 7.84 -21.66
CA GLY A 36 -10.38 9.29 -21.78
C GLY A 36 -11.84 9.67 -22.03
N GLY A 37 -12.04 10.92 -22.47
CA GLY A 37 -13.35 11.50 -22.77
C GLY A 37 -14.08 12.04 -21.53
N GLY A 38 -15.16 12.78 -21.75
CA GLY A 38 -15.89 13.48 -20.68
C GLY A 38 -15.94 14.99 -20.91
N PRO A 39 -16.71 15.73 -20.09
CA PRO A 39 -16.92 17.17 -20.27
C PRO A 39 -15.70 18.04 -19.97
N GLY A 40 -14.63 17.47 -19.39
CA GLY A 40 -13.49 18.23 -18.88
C GLY A 40 -13.75 18.81 -17.49
N GLU A 41 -12.73 19.50 -16.97
CA GLU A 41 -12.80 20.06 -15.62
C GLU A 41 -13.95 21.05 -15.46
N HIS A 42 -14.68 20.91 -14.36
CA HIS A 42 -15.78 21.82 -14.03
C HIS A 42 -15.98 21.93 -12.53
N ALA A 43 -16.52 23.07 -12.10
CA ALA A 43 -16.82 23.33 -10.71
C ALA A 43 -18.05 22.53 -10.25
N PHE A 44 -17.97 21.99 -9.04
CA PHE A 44 -19.04 21.28 -8.36
C PHE A 44 -19.16 21.79 -6.92
N MET A 45 -20.38 22.11 -6.48
CA MET A 45 -20.63 22.47 -5.09
C MET A 45 -20.90 21.21 -4.27
N SER A 46 -20.05 20.97 -3.27
CA SER A 46 -20.21 19.83 -2.36
C SER A 46 -21.42 20.00 -1.45
N VAL A 47 -21.83 18.90 -0.80
CA VAL A 47 -22.89 18.91 0.24
C VAL A 47 -22.56 19.81 1.44
N ARG A 48 -21.31 20.26 1.57
CA ARG A 48 -20.84 21.17 2.62
C ARG A 48 -20.70 22.63 2.13
N GLY A 49 -21.11 22.93 0.90
CA GLY A 49 -20.99 24.27 0.30
C GLY A 49 -19.58 24.64 -0.15
N GLU A 50 -18.67 23.66 -0.25
CA GLU A 50 -17.32 23.84 -0.78
C GLU A 50 -17.34 23.71 -2.31
N SER A 51 -16.75 24.66 -3.02
CA SER A 51 -16.53 24.57 -4.46
C SER A 51 -15.33 23.69 -4.75
N VAL A 52 -15.55 22.54 -5.38
CA VAL A 52 -14.54 21.55 -5.76
C VAL A 52 -14.44 21.48 -7.28
N THR A 53 -13.24 21.45 -7.83
CA THR A 53 -13.04 21.19 -9.26
C THR A 53 -13.01 19.69 -9.51
N LEU A 54 -14.00 19.18 -10.25
CA LEU A 54 -14.01 17.79 -10.71
C LEU A 54 -13.10 17.62 -11.90
N TYR A 55 -12.44 16.46 -12.00
CA TYR A 55 -11.53 16.15 -13.10
C TYR A 55 -12.24 16.05 -14.45
N GLY A 56 -13.47 15.53 -14.46
CA GLY A 56 -14.35 15.54 -15.63
C GLY A 56 -13.89 14.69 -16.82
N GLN A 57 -12.84 13.88 -16.66
CA GLN A 57 -12.29 13.04 -17.72
C GLN A 57 -12.12 11.58 -17.30
N GLY A 58 -12.38 10.68 -18.25
CA GLY A 58 -12.06 9.27 -18.16
C GLY A 58 -12.80 8.52 -17.06
N LEU A 59 -12.11 7.52 -16.52
CA LEU A 59 -12.61 6.70 -15.41
C LEU A 59 -12.82 7.52 -14.12
N TYR A 60 -11.96 8.51 -13.89
CA TYR A 60 -11.94 9.36 -12.69
C TYR A 60 -12.72 10.67 -12.85
N LYS A 61 -13.61 10.78 -13.84
CA LYS A 61 -14.34 12.02 -14.16
C LYS A 61 -15.13 12.64 -13.00
N ASN A 62 -15.58 11.83 -12.04
CA ASN A 62 -16.35 12.27 -10.88
C ASN A 62 -15.47 12.52 -9.63
N GLU A 63 -14.18 12.21 -9.72
CA GLU A 63 -13.20 12.54 -8.69
C GLU A 63 -12.82 14.02 -8.80
N SER A 64 -12.28 14.58 -7.73
CA SER A 64 -11.64 15.90 -7.80
C SER A 64 -10.37 15.81 -8.65
N VAL A 65 -9.87 16.94 -9.14
CA VAL A 65 -8.58 16.98 -9.84
C VAL A 65 -7.46 16.38 -8.98
N SER A 66 -7.44 16.70 -7.69
CA SER A 66 -6.50 16.17 -6.70
C SER A 66 -6.57 14.64 -6.59
N MET A 67 -7.75 14.07 -6.41
CA MET A 67 -7.91 12.62 -6.24
C MET A 67 -7.68 11.87 -7.56
N ALA A 68 -8.12 12.41 -8.69
CA ALA A 68 -7.87 11.82 -10.01
C ALA A 68 -6.36 11.75 -10.32
N ALA A 69 -5.62 12.82 -10.01
CA ALA A 69 -4.16 12.85 -10.17
C ALA A 69 -3.48 11.79 -9.28
N GLN A 70 -3.90 11.66 -8.03
CA GLN A 70 -3.40 10.64 -7.12
C GLN A 70 -3.75 9.22 -7.62
N ALA A 71 -4.99 8.98 -8.06
CA ALA A 71 -5.39 7.69 -8.59
C ALA A 71 -4.57 7.29 -9.83
N LYS A 72 -4.33 8.23 -10.75
CA LYS A 72 -3.43 8.00 -11.89
C LYS A 72 -1.99 7.72 -11.48
N GLY A 73 -1.45 8.45 -10.50
CA GLY A 73 -0.11 8.18 -9.96
C GLY A 73 0.00 6.78 -9.34
N GLN A 74 -1.03 6.36 -8.60
CA GLN A 74 -1.15 5.01 -8.03
C GLN A 74 -1.21 3.92 -9.11
N ASP A 75 -2.02 4.13 -10.15
CA ASP A 75 -2.18 3.19 -11.27
C ASP A 75 -0.86 3.02 -12.02
N MET A 76 -0.13 4.12 -12.25
CA MET A 76 1.16 4.08 -12.91
C MET A 76 2.16 3.19 -12.16
N VAL A 77 2.31 3.35 -10.83
CA VAL A 77 3.22 2.45 -10.09
C VAL A 77 2.65 1.06 -9.90
N THR A 78 1.32 0.88 -9.90
CA THR A 78 0.71 -0.45 -9.90
C THR A 78 1.14 -1.23 -11.14
N LEU A 79 1.10 -0.61 -12.32
CA LEU A 79 1.56 -1.23 -13.57
C LEU A 79 3.08 -1.37 -13.65
N ALA A 80 3.83 -0.31 -13.33
CA ALA A 80 5.27 -0.25 -13.54
C ALA A 80 6.10 -0.97 -12.46
N LEU A 81 5.57 -1.09 -11.24
CA LEU A 81 6.27 -1.66 -10.09
C LEU A 81 5.47 -2.78 -9.43
N GLY A 82 4.20 -2.54 -9.11
CA GLY A 82 3.36 -3.46 -8.35
C GLY A 82 3.21 -4.83 -9.02
N ILE A 83 2.74 -4.85 -10.27
CA ILE A 83 2.55 -6.07 -11.05
C ILE A 83 3.88 -6.80 -11.30
N PRO A 84 4.96 -6.14 -11.79
CA PRO A 84 6.26 -6.79 -11.94
C PRO A 84 6.78 -7.40 -10.63
N LEU A 85 6.65 -6.69 -9.51
CA LEU A 85 7.07 -7.18 -8.19
C LEU A 85 6.24 -8.40 -7.75
N LEU A 86 4.93 -8.41 -8.02
CA LEU A 86 4.06 -9.55 -7.72
C LEU A 86 4.44 -10.78 -8.56
N CYS A 87 4.72 -10.60 -9.85
CA CYS A 87 5.22 -11.67 -10.72
C CYS A 87 6.55 -12.24 -10.23
N ILE A 88 7.54 -11.37 -9.97
CA ILE A 88 8.89 -11.79 -9.51
C ILE A 88 8.80 -12.50 -8.17
N SER A 89 8.07 -11.94 -7.20
CA SER A 89 7.94 -12.52 -5.86
C SER A 89 7.19 -13.85 -5.87
N LEU A 90 6.17 -14.01 -6.73
CA LEU A 90 5.47 -15.28 -6.92
C LEU A 90 6.41 -16.34 -7.51
N ILE A 91 7.20 -16.01 -8.54
CA ILE A 91 8.16 -16.94 -9.15
C ILE A 91 9.21 -17.37 -8.13
N MET A 92 9.79 -16.41 -7.39
CA MET A 92 10.76 -16.70 -6.34
C MET A 92 10.17 -17.59 -5.24
N THR A 93 8.93 -17.32 -4.84
CA THR A 93 8.20 -18.13 -3.87
C THR A 93 8.01 -19.57 -4.34
N ARG A 94 7.60 -19.76 -5.59
CA ARG A 94 7.44 -21.10 -6.20
C ARG A 94 8.75 -21.88 -6.30
N ARG A 95 9.89 -21.18 -6.37
CA ARG A 95 11.23 -21.77 -6.31
C ARG A 95 11.71 -22.07 -4.88
N GLY A 96 10.85 -21.92 -3.87
CA GLY A 96 11.17 -22.18 -2.47
C GLY A 96 11.96 -21.06 -1.79
N SER A 97 12.09 -19.88 -2.40
CA SER A 97 12.82 -18.76 -1.80
C SER A 97 12.05 -18.14 -0.64
N ARG A 98 12.66 -18.14 0.56
CA ARG A 98 12.12 -17.40 1.72
C ARG A 98 12.03 -15.89 1.46
N ASN A 99 13.02 -15.32 0.76
CA ASN A 99 12.96 -13.92 0.34
C ASN A 99 11.80 -13.67 -0.62
N GLY A 100 11.52 -14.65 -1.50
CA GLY A 100 10.34 -14.66 -2.35
C GLY A 100 9.05 -14.59 -1.54
N HIS A 101 8.89 -15.45 -0.52
CA HIS A 101 7.71 -15.43 0.34
C HIS A 101 7.51 -14.09 1.06
N LEU A 102 8.58 -13.50 1.64
CA LEU A 102 8.50 -12.21 2.33
C LEU A 102 8.11 -11.08 1.36
N LEU A 103 8.73 -11.07 0.18
CA LEU A 103 8.40 -10.14 -0.90
C LEU A 103 6.94 -10.29 -1.35
N LEU A 104 6.48 -11.53 -1.53
CA LEU A 104 5.13 -11.83 -1.99
C LEU A 104 4.09 -11.34 -0.98
N THR A 105 4.26 -11.67 0.31
CA THR A 105 3.33 -11.21 1.36
C THR A 105 3.31 -9.69 1.49
N GLY A 106 4.46 -9.02 1.43
CA GLY A 106 4.52 -7.55 1.44
C GLY A 106 3.85 -6.91 0.23
N THR A 107 4.07 -7.48 -0.97
CA THR A 107 3.46 -7.00 -2.22
C THR A 107 1.96 -7.19 -2.21
N LEU A 108 1.47 -8.35 -1.76
CA LEU A 108 0.03 -8.59 -1.54
C LEU A 108 -0.56 -7.60 -0.54
N GLY A 109 0.20 -7.19 0.48
CA GLY A 109 -0.21 -6.13 1.40
C GLY A 109 -0.37 -4.76 0.73
N TYR A 110 0.44 -4.45 -0.28
CA TYR A 110 0.28 -3.24 -1.11
C TYR A 110 -0.98 -3.31 -1.99
N PHE A 111 -1.22 -4.43 -2.67
CA PHE A 111 -2.44 -4.65 -3.46
C PHE A 111 -3.71 -4.60 -2.60
N LEU A 112 -3.67 -5.26 -1.43
CA LEU A 112 -4.75 -5.24 -0.46
C LEU A 112 -5.08 -3.81 -0.03
N TYR A 113 -4.06 -3.02 0.33
CA TYR A 113 -4.25 -1.62 0.71
C TYR A 113 -4.85 -0.81 -0.45
N THR A 114 -4.23 -0.88 -1.63
CA THR A 114 -4.63 -0.11 -2.81
C THR A 114 -6.09 -0.36 -3.19
N TYR A 115 -6.48 -1.63 -3.31
CA TYR A 115 -7.83 -1.96 -3.78
C TYR A 115 -8.88 -1.93 -2.68
N ALA A 116 -8.50 -2.00 -1.40
CA ALA A 116 -9.39 -1.57 -0.32
C ALA A 116 -9.70 -0.07 -0.44
N SER A 117 -8.67 0.76 -0.66
CA SER A 117 -8.87 2.19 -0.87
C SER A 117 -9.80 2.45 -2.07
N TYR A 118 -9.61 1.79 -3.21
CA TYR A 118 -10.49 2.01 -4.37
C TYR A 118 -11.93 1.52 -4.13
N ALA A 119 -12.11 0.40 -3.43
CA ALA A 119 -13.44 -0.12 -3.13
C ALA A 119 -14.23 0.76 -2.13
N PHE A 120 -13.55 1.45 -1.21
CA PHE A 120 -14.17 2.21 -0.14
C PHE A 120 -14.12 3.74 -0.32
N LEU A 121 -13.21 4.27 -1.13
CA LEU A 121 -12.98 5.71 -1.30
C LEU A 121 -13.38 6.24 -2.68
N SER A 122 -13.10 5.49 -3.74
CA SER A 122 -13.32 6.00 -5.09
C SER A 122 -14.80 6.28 -5.34
N MET A 123 -15.06 7.37 -6.05
CA MET A 123 -16.39 7.65 -6.58
C MET A 123 -16.82 6.50 -7.47
N TYR A 124 -18.11 6.13 -7.35
CA TYR A 124 -18.64 4.98 -8.07
C TYR A 124 -18.38 5.11 -9.58
N ASN A 125 -17.84 4.05 -10.15
CA ASN A 125 -17.53 3.93 -11.57
C ASN A 125 -17.69 2.46 -12.02
N PRO A 126 -17.71 2.19 -13.34
CA PRO A 126 -17.98 0.84 -13.87
C PRO A 126 -17.04 -0.26 -13.37
N LEU A 127 -15.86 0.07 -12.82
CA LEU A 127 -14.88 -0.90 -12.31
C LEU A 127 -15.06 -1.24 -10.82
N PHE A 128 -16.12 -0.78 -10.16
CA PHE A 128 -16.38 -1.07 -8.74
C PHE A 128 -16.27 -2.57 -8.39
N LEU A 129 -16.86 -3.45 -9.21
CA LEU A 129 -16.78 -4.91 -8.99
C LEU A 129 -15.35 -5.44 -9.20
N VAL A 130 -14.58 -4.86 -10.11
CA VAL A 130 -13.17 -5.21 -10.31
C VAL A 130 -12.35 -4.85 -9.08
N TYR A 131 -12.53 -3.66 -8.50
CA TYR A 131 -11.88 -3.27 -7.24
C TYR A 131 -12.26 -4.21 -6.10
N THR A 132 -13.54 -4.60 -6.03
CA THR A 132 -14.04 -5.53 -5.00
C THR A 132 -13.41 -6.92 -5.13
N ILE A 133 -13.30 -7.44 -6.35
CA ILE A 133 -12.60 -8.72 -6.63
C ILE A 133 -11.13 -8.61 -6.24
N LEU A 134 -10.46 -7.53 -6.62
CA LEU A 134 -9.05 -7.29 -6.30
C LEU A 134 -8.81 -7.18 -4.79
N PHE A 135 -9.67 -6.45 -4.09
CA PHE A 135 -9.64 -6.35 -2.64
C PHE A 135 -9.77 -7.74 -1.99
N SER A 136 -10.80 -8.49 -2.36
CA SER A 136 -11.06 -9.83 -1.83
C SER A 136 -9.92 -10.81 -2.12
N ALA A 137 -9.49 -10.90 -3.38
CA ALA A 137 -8.40 -11.79 -3.78
C ALA A 137 -7.09 -11.44 -3.05
N SER A 138 -6.77 -10.15 -2.93
CA SER A 138 -5.59 -9.68 -2.21
C SER A 138 -5.66 -10.00 -0.72
N LEU A 139 -6.84 -9.86 -0.10
CA LEU A 139 -7.05 -10.17 1.31
C LEU A 139 -6.78 -11.65 1.59
N PHE A 140 -7.42 -12.55 0.85
CA PHE A 140 -7.26 -13.99 1.08
C PHE A 140 -5.87 -14.49 0.70
N ALA A 141 -5.26 -13.98 -0.38
CA ALA A 141 -3.88 -14.31 -0.74
C ALA A 141 -2.89 -13.83 0.35
N PHE A 142 -3.09 -12.62 0.88
CA PHE A 142 -2.29 -12.09 1.97
C PHE A 142 -2.42 -12.95 3.24
N ILE A 143 -3.65 -13.32 3.63
CA ILE A 143 -3.90 -14.19 4.79
C ILE A 143 -3.22 -15.56 4.62
N PHE A 144 -3.34 -16.19 3.45
CA PHE A 144 -2.73 -17.49 3.21
C PHE A 144 -1.20 -17.44 3.25
N THR A 145 -0.58 -16.44 2.63
CA THR A 145 0.88 -16.31 2.63
C THR A 145 1.42 -15.92 4.01
N LEU A 146 0.73 -15.03 4.73
CA LEU A 146 1.11 -14.63 6.09
C LEU A 146 1.04 -15.81 7.07
N ASN A 147 0.02 -16.66 6.96
CA ASN A 147 -0.11 -17.86 7.78
C ASN A 147 1.04 -18.86 7.59
N VAL A 148 1.55 -19.01 6.36
CA VAL A 148 2.72 -19.84 6.08
C VAL A 148 3.96 -19.25 6.77
N LEU A 149 4.21 -17.95 6.58
CA LEU A 149 5.34 -17.27 7.20
C LEU A 149 5.29 -17.26 8.73
N GLN A 150 4.09 -17.14 9.32
CA GLN A 150 3.89 -17.17 10.76
C GLN A 150 4.34 -18.51 11.37
N LYS A 151 4.08 -19.63 10.69
CA LYS A 151 4.51 -20.97 11.13
C LYS A 151 6.03 -21.14 11.07
N GLU A 152 6.67 -20.45 10.13
CA GLU A 152 8.13 -20.52 9.94
C GLU A 152 8.91 -19.38 10.61
N ARG A 153 8.23 -18.50 11.36
CA ARG A 153 8.77 -17.22 11.84
C ARG A 153 10.11 -17.33 12.58
N ASP A 154 10.30 -18.40 13.34
CA ASP A 154 11.51 -18.62 14.14
C ASP A 154 12.73 -19.03 13.29
N ARG A 155 12.48 -19.47 12.05
CA ARG A 155 13.49 -19.90 11.08
C ARG A 155 13.77 -18.86 9.99
N LEU A 156 13.08 -17.72 9.98
CA LEU A 156 13.18 -16.72 8.90
C LEU A 156 14.51 -15.94 8.93
N PHE A 157 14.90 -15.44 10.10
CA PHE A 157 16.02 -14.49 10.22
C PHE A 157 17.17 -15.01 11.09
N LYS A 158 18.39 -14.58 10.77
CA LYS A 158 19.60 -14.82 11.58
C LYS A 158 19.54 -13.96 12.85
N ASN A 159 20.16 -14.43 13.93
CA ASN A 159 20.22 -13.70 15.20
C ASN A 159 21.03 -12.40 15.11
N THR A 160 21.85 -12.25 14.06
CA THR A 160 22.67 -11.07 13.77
C THR A 160 21.91 -9.91 13.12
N LEU A 161 20.60 -10.08 12.83
CA LEU A 161 19.78 -9.02 12.25
C LEU A 161 19.88 -7.72 13.08
N PRO A 162 20.08 -6.54 12.45
CA PRO A 162 20.22 -5.26 13.14
C PRO A 162 18.86 -4.74 13.66
N ALA A 163 18.31 -5.42 14.65
CA ALA A 163 16.98 -5.19 15.22
C ALA A 163 16.76 -3.73 15.64
N ARG A 164 17.76 -3.09 16.27
CA ARG A 164 17.64 -1.70 16.72
C ARG A 164 17.31 -0.74 15.57
N ARG A 165 17.97 -0.89 14.42
CA ARG A 165 17.80 0.01 13.27
C ARG A 165 16.41 -0.17 12.64
N ILE A 166 16.02 -1.41 12.40
CA ILE A 166 14.72 -1.76 11.81
C ILE A 166 13.58 -1.33 12.74
N GLY A 167 13.73 -1.57 14.04
CA GLY A 167 12.72 -1.21 15.03
C GLY A 167 12.51 0.30 15.14
N ILE A 168 13.60 1.08 15.19
CA ILE A 168 13.54 2.55 15.21
C ILE A 168 12.89 3.08 13.93
N PHE A 169 13.26 2.54 12.77
CA PHE A 169 12.66 2.93 11.49
C PHE A 169 11.13 2.75 11.51
N LEU A 170 10.64 1.58 11.93
CA LEU A 170 9.20 1.30 11.98
C LEU A 170 8.44 2.18 12.98
N LEU A 171 9.04 2.42 14.15
CA LEU A 171 8.49 3.36 15.13
C LEU A 171 8.41 4.77 14.55
N PHE A 172 9.50 5.24 13.93
CA PHE A 172 9.56 6.57 13.33
C PHE A 172 8.51 6.76 12.24
N ILE A 173 8.40 5.82 11.29
CA ILE A 173 7.41 5.89 10.21
C ILE A 173 5.99 5.84 10.78
N GLY A 174 5.72 4.91 11.70
CA GLY A 174 4.40 4.78 12.34
C GLY A 174 3.98 6.06 13.07
N CYS A 175 4.87 6.62 13.91
CA CYS A 175 4.60 7.86 14.61
C CYS A 175 4.46 9.05 13.67
N SER A 176 5.29 9.14 12.62
CA SER A 176 5.24 10.26 11.65
C SER A 176 3.91 10.28 10.90
N ILE A 177 3.47 9.12 10.37
CA ILE A 177 2.18 8.99 9.69
C ILE A 177 1.02 9.25 10.68
N GLY A 178 1.12 8.72 11.91
CA GLY A 178 0.12 8.96 12.96
C GLY A 178 -0.04 10.44 13.28
N MET A 179 1.06 11.17 13.47
CA MET A 179 1.04 12.61 13.71
C MET A 179 0.50 13.39 12.52
N LEU A 180 0.86 13.01 11.29
CA LEU A 180 0.36 13.63 10.06
C LEU A 180 -1.17 13.53 9.98
N TRP A 181 -1.73 12.33 10.18
CA TRP A 181 -3.19 12.14 10.10
C TRP A 181 -3.95 12.74 11.27
N LEU A 182 -3.42 12.64 12.50
CA LEU A 182 -4.02 13.33 13.64
C LEU A 182 -3.99 14.85 13.46
N GLY A 183 -2.92 15.40 12.88
CA GLY A 183 -2.84 16.81 12.54
C GLY A 183 -3.91 17.26 11.55
N LYS A 184 -4.22 16.44 10.54
CA LYS A 184 -5.30 16.69 9.57
C LYS A 184 -6.69 16.61 10.21
N ILE A 185 -6.92 15.64 11.10
CA ILE A 185 -8.25 15.39 11.68
C ILE A 185 -8.56 16.34 12.84
N LEU A 186 -7.60 16.62 13.72
CA LEU A 186 -7.80 17.42 14.93
C LEU A 186 -7.80 18.93 14.67
N ARG A 187 -7.66 19.36 13.41
CA ARG A 187 -7.72 20.76 12.98
C ARG A 187 -8.78 20.91 11.87
N PRO A 188 -10.07 20.66 12.16
CA PRO A 188 -11.13 20.81 11.18
C PRO A 188 -11.31 22.27 10.77
N ASP A 189 -11.91 22.48 9.60
CA ASP A 189 -12.34 23.77 9.13
C ASP A 189 -13.39 24.37 10.09
N PRO A 190 -13.21 25.63 10.58
CA PRO A 190 -14.11 26.23 11.56
C PRO A 190 -15.56 26.43 11.08
N VAL A 191 -15.79 26.49 9.77
CA VAL A 191 -17.10 26.79 9.18
C VAL A 191 -17.87 25.51 8.91
N SER A 192 -17.26 24.57 8.17
CA SER A 192 -17.87 23.31 7.76
C SER A 192 -17.77 22.22 8.83
N GLY A 193 -16.87 22.36 9.82
CA GLY A 193 -16.58 21.35 10.83
C GLY A 193 -15.86 20.10 10.30
N ALA A 194 -15.57 20.05 8.99
CA ALA A 194 -14.90 18.92 8.34
C ALA A 194 -13.39 19.15 8.25
N PRO A 195 -12.57 18.08 8.22
CA PRO A 195 -11.14 18.20 7.95
C PRO A 195 -10.85 18.85 6.60
N LEU A 196 -9.84 19.74 6.55
CA LEU A 196 -9.42 20.41 5.31
C LEU A 196 -8.99 19.39 4.25
N GLY A 197 -9.39 19.63 3.00
CA GLY A 197 -9.15 18.72 1.88
C GLY A 197 -9.90 17.39 2.03
N LEU A 198 -11.10 17.41 2.63
CA LEU A 198 -12.10 16.35 2.49
C LEU A 198 -12.89 16.50 1.17
N GLU A 199 -12.95 17.71 0.60
CA GLU A 199 -13.57 18.02 -0.69
C GLU A 199 -15.04 17.54 -0.73
N HIS A 200 -15.48 16.84 -1.78
CA HIS A 200 -16.83 16.30 -1.91
C HIS A 200 -16.98 14.86 -1.37
N TYR A 201 -15.94 14.29 -0.76
CA TYR A 201 -15.98 12.92 -0.24
C TYR A 201 -16.77 12.79 1.06
N SER A 202 -17.29 11.59 1.33
CA SER A 202 -18.10 11.33 2.53
C SER A 202 -17.26 11.24 3.80
N THR A 203 -16.04 10.71 3.74
CA THR A 203 -15.16 10.48 4.90
C THR A 203 -13.69 10.31 4.51
N LEU A 204 -12.83 10.15 5.52
CA LEU A 204 -11.38 10.02 5.42
C LEU A 204 -10.93 8.53 5.45
N VAL A 205 -11.20 7.80 4.36
CA VAL A 205 -10.93 6.35 4.27
C VAL A 205 -9.45 6.02 4.43
N ILE A 206 -8.55 6.76 3.77
CA ILE A 206 -7.09 6.55 3.87
C ILE A 206 -6.62 6.70 5.32
N GLN A 207 -7.08 7.74 6.00
CA GLN A 207 -6.71 8.03 7.38
C GLN A 207 -7.26 6.96 8.33
N ALA A 208 -8.48 6.48 8.11
CA ALA A 208 -9.05 5.38 8.89
C ALA A 208 -8.24 4.09 8.73
N MET A 209 -7.86 3.74 7.49
CA MET A 209 -6.99 2.57 7.22
C MET A 209 -5.61 2.73 7.87
N ASP A 210 -5.03 3.92 7.79
CA ASP A 210 -3.70 4.17 8.32
C ASP A 210 -3.68 4.18 9.84
N LEU A 211 -4.57 4.93 10.50
CA LEU A 211 -4.65 5.01 11.95
C LEU A 211 -5.19 3.71 12.58
N GLY A 212 -6.09 3.01 11.89
CA GLY A 212 -6.67 1.75 12.37
C GLY A 212 -5.77 0.53 12.18
N VAL A 213 -4.91 0.54 11.17
CA VAL A 213 -4.11 -0.65 10.80
C VAL A 213 -2.63 -0.33 10.63
N VAL A 214 -2.25 0.58 9.73
CA VAL A 214 -0.86 0.79 9.32
C VAL A 214 0.01 1.31 10.46
N VAL A 215 -0.43 2.37 11.13
CA VAL A 215 0.26 3.01 12.26
C VAL A 215 0.42 2.05 13.44
N PRO A 216 -0.66 1.44 13.99
CA PRO A 216 -0.52 0.53 15.12
C PRO A 216 0.32 -0.70 14.77
N LEU A 217 0.19 -1.23 13.56
CA LEU A 217 1.00 -2.37 13.11
C LEU A 217 2.48 -1.98 12.98
N SER A 218 2.80 -0.80 12.44
CA SER A 218 4.18 -0.31 12.33
C SER A 218 4.81 -0.13 13.71
N ILE A 219 4.07 0.50 14.64
CA ILE A 219 4.55 0.72 16.00
C ILE A 219 4.75 -0.61 16.73
N ALA A 220 3.74 -1.50 16.68
CA ALA A 220 3.82 -2.82 17.31
C ALA A 220 4.97 -3.66 16.74
N ALA A 221 5.13 -3.69 15.41
CA ALA A 221 6.25 -4.35 14.76
C ALA A 221 7.58 -3.76 15.22
N GLY A 222 7.70 -2.44 15.27
CA GLY A 222 8.88 -1.74 15.78
C GLY A 222 9.25 -2.16 17.21
N ILE A 223 8.29 -2.13 18.14
CA ILE A 223 8.49 -2.56 19.53
C ILE A 223 8.90 -4.04 19.60
N LEU A 224 8.23 -4.92 18.86
CA LEU A 224 8.50 -6.36 18.86
C LEU A 224 9.88 -6.68 18.29
N VAL A 225 10.31 -5.97 17.23
CA VAL A 225 11.66 -6.05 16.67
C VAL A 225 12.70 -5.62 17.69
N LEU A 226 12.49 -4.49 18.39
CA LEU A 226 13.40 -4.03 19.44
C LEU A 226 13.52 -5.03 20.59
N ARG A 227 12.43 -5.72 20.92
CA ARG A 227 12.39 -6.83 21.89
C ARG A 227 12.90 -8.16 21.34
N ARG A 228 13.41 -8.19 20.11
CA ARG A 228 13.88 -9.38 19.37
C ARG A 228 12.88 -10.55 19.34
N ARG A 229 11.58 -10.25 19.28
CA ARG A 229 10.55 -11.27 19.08
C ARG A 229 10.46 -11.61 17.59
N THR A 230 10.46 -12.91 17.26
CA THR A 230 10.50 -13.41 15.88
C THR A 230 9.31 -12.96 15.04
N ILE A 231 8.13 -12.86 15.65
CA ILE A 231 6.94 -12.28 15.01
C ILE A 231 7.15 -10.81 14.60
N GLY A 232 7.94 -10.04 15.35
CA GLY A 232 8.27 -8.65 15.01
C GLY A 232 9.04 -8.56 13.71
N PHE A 233 10.01 -9.44 13.47
CA PHE A 233 10.78 -9.46 12.22
C PHE A 233 9.93 -9.85 11.01
N LEU A 234 8.98 -10.77 11.19
CA LEU A 234 7.99 -11.08 10.16
C LEU A 234 7.16 -9.85 9.80
N LEU A 235 6.52 -9.22 10.78
CA LEU A 235 5.69 -8.03 10.55
C LEU A 235 6.51 -6.88 9.95
N ALA A 236 7.74 -6.68 10.42
CA ALA A 236 8.67 -5.70 9.87
C ALA A 236 8.93 -5.90 8.38
N SER A 237 9.16 -7.15 7.95
CA SER A 237 9.40 -7.44 6.54
C SER A 237 8.21 -7.11 5.64
N VAL A 238 7.00 -7.45 6.11
CA VAL A 238 5.75 -7.14 5.40
C VAL A 238 5.56 -5.62 5.31
N MET A 239 5.73 -4.92 6.43
CA MET A 239 5.58 -3.45 6.50
C MET A 239 6.61 -2.70 5.66
N ILE A 240 7.86 -3.17 5.62
CA ILE A 240 8.91 -2.56 4.82
C ILE A 240 8.65 -2.74 3.33
N VAL A 241 8.32 -3.96 2.89
CA VAL A 241 8.02 -4.22 1.47
C VAL A 241 6.78 -3.45 1.02
N LYS A 242 5.68 -3.52 1.78
CA LYS A 242 4.48 -2.70 1.54
C LYS A 242 4.84 -1.21 1.49
N GLY A 243 5.63 -0.76 2.46
CA GLY A 243 6.06 0.63 2.61
C GLY A 243 6.83 1.14 1.40
N ILE A 244 7.77 0.36 0.84
CA ILE A 244 8.51 0.74 -0.37
C ILE A 244 7.55 0.98 -1.54
N SER A 245 6.67 0.02 -1.82
CA SER A 245 5.70 0.14 -2.92
C SER A 245 4.73 1.29 -2.72
N LEU A 246 4.21 1.48 -1.50
CA LEU A 246 3.24 2.52 -1.21
C LEU A 246 3.89 3.93 -1.18
N LEU A 247 5.07 4.09 -0.60
CA LEU A 247 5.79 5.38 -0.60
C LEU A 247 6.24 5.77 -2.02
N THR A 248 6.58 4.78 -2.85
CA THR A 248 6.84 5.01 -4.28
C THR A 248 5.56 5.48 -4.98
N ALA A 249 4.41 4.84 -4.69
CA ALA A 249 3.11 5.26 -5.22
C ALA A 249 2.76 6.69 -4.79
N ILE A 250 2.92 7.01 -3.51
CA ILE A 250 2.70 8.37 -2.99
C ILE A 250 3.62 9.38 -3.68
N SER A 251 4.89 9.04 -3.90
CA SER A 251 5.80 9.94 -4.63
C SER A 251 5.32 10.19 -6.07
N ALA A 252 4.80 9.16 -6.76
CA ALA A 252 4.20 9.31 -8.07
C ALA A 252 2.88 10.10 -8.05
N MET A 253 2.04 9.89 -7.03
CA MET A 253 0.82 10.67 -6.79
C MET A 253 1.15 12.17 -6.68
N LEU A 254 2.13 12.53 -5.87
CA LEU A 254 2.55 13.92 -5.71
C LEU A 254 3.09 14.52 -7.01
N GLY A 255 3.83 13.73 -7.80
CA GLY A 255 4.28 14.14 -9.14
C GLY A 255 3.12 14.41 -10.09
N MET A 256 2.10 13.54 -10.09
CA MET A 256 0.89 13.75 -10.91
C MET A 256 0.06 14.94 -10.42
N MET A 257 -0.04 15.15 -9.11
CA MET A 257 -0.69 16.33 -8.54
C MET A 257 -0.01 17.61 -9.00
N LEU A 258 1.33 17.68 -8.97
CA LEU A 258 2.08 18.83 -9.50
C LEU A 258 1.86 19.03 -11.00
N TYR A 259 1.80 17.94 -11.78
CA TYR A 259 1.54 17.99 -13.21
C TYR A 259 0.16 18.58 -13.53
N GLU A 260 -0.86 18.23 -12.75
CA GLU A 260 -2.24 18.76 -12.86
C GLU A 260 -2.39 20.12 -12.14
N GLY A 261 -1.31 20.77 -11.73
CA GLY A 261 -1.33 22.11 -11.10
C GLY A 261 -1.87 22.14 -9.68
N VAL A 262 -2.00 20.99 -9.02
CA VAL A 262 -2.47 20.89 -7.63
C VAL A 262 -1.33 21.27 -6.68
N ASN A 263 -1.65 22.09 -5.68
CA ASN A 263 -0.68 22.48 -4.65
C ASN A 263 -0.24 21.28 -3.81
N VAL A 264 1.07 21.05 -3.74
CA VAL A 264 1.68 19.99 -2.94
C VAL A 264 2.66 20.59 -1.94
N SER A 265 2.71 20.02 -0.74
CA SER A 265 3.68 20.41 0.27
C SER A 265 5.11 20.04 -0.15
N LEU A 266 6.02 21.03 -0.13
CA LEU A 266 7.45 20.79 -0.38
C LEU A 266 8.04 19.75 0.59
N ALA A 267 7.55 19.73 1.84
CA ALA A 267 7.97 18.74 2.81
C ALA A 267 7.61 17.32 2.37
N GLU A 268 6.41 17.10 1.83
CA GLU A 268 5.95 15.77 1.38
C GLU A 268 6.76 15.29 0.16
N LEU A 269 7.03 16.20 -0.79
CA LEU A 269 7.84 15.93 -1.98
C LEU A 269 9.26 15.46 -1.65
N VAL A 270 9.83 15.92 -0.53
CA VAL A 270 11.18 15.52 -0.10
C VAL A 270 11.14 14.31 0.83
N LEU A 271 10.22 14.31 1.80
CA LEU A 271 10.17 13.30 2.86
C LEU A 271 9.79 11.92 2.34
N PHE A 272 8.80 11.79 1.45
CA PHE A 272 8.36 10.46 1.00
C PHE A 272 9.40 9.73 0.14
N PRO A 273 10.11 10.36 -0.81
CA PRO A 273 11.26 9.74 -1.45
C PRO A 273 12.37 9.36 -0.46
N CYS A 274 12.69 10.23 0.51
CA CYS A 274 13.67 9.92 1.54
C CYS A 274 13.26 8.70 2.39
N PHE A 275 11.99 8.61 2.77
CA PHE A 275 11.43 7.46 3.49
C PHE A 275 11.48 6.20 2.63
N THR A 276 11.24 6.31 1.33
CA THR A 276 11.38 5.19 0.37
C THR A 276 12.82 4.66 0.36
N MET A 277 13.81 5.55 0.26
CA MET A 277 15.22 5.16 0.29
C MET A 277 15.63 4.54 1.63
N TRP A 278 15.12 5.06 2.74
CA TRP A 278 15.38 4.48 4.05
C TRP A 278 14.70 3.10 4.23
N ALA A 279 13.51 2.92 3.68
CA ALA A 279 12.82 1.64 3.63
C ALA A 279 13.60 0.61 2.77
N LEU A 280 14.09 1.01 1.60
CA LEU A 280 14.94 0.21 0.72
C LEU A 280 16.23 -0.24 1.43
N TYR A 281 16.88 0.66 2.15
CA TYR A 281 18.05 0.32 2.96
C TYR A 281 17.73 -0.75 4.00
N ASN A 282 16.65 -0.59 4.77
CA ASN A 282 16.22 -1.59 5.76
C ASN A 282 15.79 -2.92 5.11
N PHE A 283 15.21 -2.87 3.90
CA PHE A 283 14.86 -4.06 3.13
C PHE A 283 16.10 -4.86 2.72
N VAL A 284 17.14 -4.19 2.20
CA VAL A 284 18.42 -4.84 1.87
C VAL A 284 19.04 -5.46 3.12
N LEU A 285 18.95 -4.81 4.28
CA LEU A 285 19.41 -5.39 5.55
C LEU A 285 18.63 -6.66 5.92
N LEU A 286 17.30 -6.67 5.77
CA LEU A 286 16.47 -7.86 6.01
C LEU A 286 16.89 -9.01 5.10
N LEU A 287 17.05 -8.76 3.80
CA LEU A 287 17.42 -9.79 2.81
C LEU A 287 18.80 -10.40 3.02
N LYS A 288 19.78 -9.63 3.53
CA LYS A 288 21.13 -10.15 3.86
C LYS A 288 21.11 -11.09 5.07
N HIS A 289 20.10 -10.95 5.93
CA HIS A 289 19.99 -11.65 7.20
C HIS A 289 18.88 -12.70 7.23
N THR A 290 18.18 -12.94 6.14
CA THR A 290 17.33 -14.13 6.01
C THR A 290 18.18 -15.40 5.98
N ARG A 291 17.68 -16.45 6.62
CA ARG A 291 18.30 -17.78 6.56
C ARG A 291 17.97 -18.43 5.22
N GLN A 292 18.93 -19.07 4.59
CA GLN A 292 18.66 -19.85 3.37
C GLN A 292 17.83 -21.11 3.71
N PRO A 293 17.00 -21.60 2.78
CA PRO A 293 16.39 -22.92 2.93
C PRO A 293 17.51 -23.97 3.06
N ALA A 294 17.32 -24.92 3.97
CA ALA A 294 18.22 -26.05 4.17
C ALA A 294 18.01 -27.10 3.07
#